data_AF-A0A842YJG9-F1
#
_entry.id   AF-A0A842YJG9-F1
#
_cell.length_a   1.000
_cell.length_b   1.000
_cell.length_c   1.000
_cell.angle_alpha   90.00
_cell.angle_beta   90.00
_cell.angle_gamma   90.00
#
_symmetry.space_group_name_H-M   'P 1'
#
loop_
_entity.id
_entity.type
_entity.pdbx_description
1 polymer ?
#
loop_
_entity_poly.entity_id
_entity_poly.type
_entity_poly.pdbx_seq_one_letter_code
_entity_poly.pdbx_strand_id
1 'polypeptide(L)'
;MLPEGRSYQKSRELLKGAIDIHVHAGPHLTTSPRSVTPIEAAMQARDAGMRAIVYMDVFQMSNGTAQLVNEAVPDFLTFGGINLNTVFGGINPRAVRTSLTYAGGAKYIAFGTYSTHWMAS
;
A
#
# COMPACT_ATOMS: atom_id res chain seq x y z
N MET A 1 -1.87 7.22 29.40
CA MET A 1 -1.88 5.84 29.92
C MET A 1 -2.89 5.06 29.10
N LEU A 2 -2.53 3.88 28.57
CA LEU A 2 -3.49 3.07 27.81
C LEU A 2 -4.50 2.42 28.77
N PRO A 3 -5.73 2.10 28.33
CA PRO A 3 -6.70 1.36 29.14
C PRO A 3 -6.16 0.00 29.57
N GLU A 4 -6.69 -0.53 30.68
CA GLU A 4 -6.36 -1.87 31.18
C GLU A 4 -6.48 -2.93 30.07
N GLY A 5 -5.51 -3.82 29.98
CA GLY A 5 -5.42 -4.84 28.92
C GLY A 5 -4.81 -4.38 27.58
N ARG A 6 -4.55 -3.08 27.38
CA ARG A 6 -3.81 -2.58 26.20
C ARG A 6 -2.33 -2.34 26.51
N SER A 7 -1.45 -2.93 25.69
CA SER A 7 0.01 -2.79 25.80
C SER A 7 0.62 -2.33 24.48
N TYR A 8 1.26 -1.16 24.50
CA TYR A 8 2.06 -0.67 23.38
C TYR A 8 3.21 -1.62 23.05
N GLN A 9 3.85 -2.17 24.08
CA GLN A 9 4.97 -3.08 23.92
C GLN A 9 4.57 -4.37 23.20
N LYS A 10 3.41 -4.94 23.55
CA LYS A 10 2.89 -6.13 22.86
C LYS A 10 2.61 -5.84 21.38
N SER A 11 2.06 -4.68 21.04
CA SER A 11 1.87 -4.28 19.65
C SER A 11 3.20 -4.16 18.90
N ARG A 12 4.24 -3.58 19.51
CA ARG A 12 5.57 -3.48 18.88
C ARG A 12 6.22 -4.83 18.65
N GLU A 13 6.09 -5.77 19.58
CA GLU A 13 6.60 -7.12 19.40
C GLU A 13 5.89 -7.86 18.25
N LEU A 14 4.58 -7.65 18.07
CA LEU A 14 3.82 -8.25 16.97
C LEU A 14 4.22 -7.73 15.58
N LEU A 15 4.85 -6.56 15.49
CA LEU A 15 5.34 -6.02 14.20
C LEU A 15 6.61 -6.73 13.73
N LYS A 16 7.41 -7.28 14.64
CA LYS A 16 8.67 -7.94 14.28
C LYS A 16 8.37 -9.15 13.40
N GLY A 17 8.93 -9.16 12.19
CA GLY A 17 8.68 -10.20 11.21
C GLY A 17 7.34 -10.08 10.45
N ALA A 18 6.49 -9.10 10.76
CA ALA A 18 5.19 -8.95 10.13
C ALA A 18 5.29 -8.39 8.71
N ILE A 19 4.20 -8.55 7.94
CA ILE A 19 3.98 -7.88 6.66
C ILE A 19 2.65 -7.14 6.77
N ASP A 20 2.66 -5.82 6.61
CA ASP A 20 1.42 -5.05 6.49
C ASP A 20 1.02 -4.95 5.02
N ILE A 21 -0.15 -5.51 4.69
CA ILE A 21 -0.63 -5.62 3.32
C ILE A 21 -1.50 -4.44 2.87
N HIS A 22 -1.71 -3.43 3.74
CA HIS A 22 -2.63 -2.33 3.45
C HIS A 22 -2.12 -0.99 3.98
N VAL A 23 -1.10 -0.44 3.33
CA VAL A 23 -0.52 0.86 3.71
C VAL A 23 -0.88 1.96 2.71
N HIS A 24 -1.59 2.99 3.16
CA HIS A 24 -1.82 4.21 2.37
C HIS A 24 -0.78 5.28 2.73
N ALA A 25 0.33 5.32 1.99
CA ALA A 25 1.31 6.41 2.05
C ALA A 25 0.98 7.48 1.00
N GLY A 26 1.49 8.71 1.18
CA GLY A 26 1.39 9.76 0.17
C GLY A 26 2.25 9.42 -1.07
N PRO A 27 2.20 10.19 -2.16
CA PRO A 27 1.26 11.27 -2.42
C PRO A 27 -0.18 10.76 -2.52
N HIS A 28 -1.14 11.64 -2.21
CA HIS A 28 -2.57 11.35 -2.28
C HIS A 28 -3.31 12.67 -2.58
N LEU A 29 -4.65 12.64 -2.62
CA LEU A 29 -5.46 13.86 -2.78
C LEU A 29 -5.10 14.90 -1.71
N THR A 30 -5.02 16.18 -2.10
CA THR A 30 -4.75 17.31 -1.18
C THR A 30 -5.83 17.45 -0.10
N THR A 31 -7.05 16.99 -0.36
CA THR A 31 -8.17 16.93 0.60
C THR A 31 -8.11 15.74 1.55
N SER A 32 -7.21 14.79 1.32
CA SER A 32 -6.97 13.63 2.17
C SER A 32 -5.46 13.36 2.23
N PRO A 33 -4.70 14.24 2.90
CA PRO A 33 -3.25 14.11 2.99
C PRO A 33 -2.88 12.88 3.82
N ARG A 34 -1.76 12.25 3.47
CA ARG A 34 -1.18 11.14 4.23
C ARG A 34 -0.08 11.65 5.15
N SER A 35 0.10 10.97 6.28
CA SER A 35 1.06 11.38 7.31
C SER A 35 2.52 11.18 6.92
N VAL A 36 2.78 10.29 5.96
CA VAL A 36 4.13 9.89 5.54
C VAL A 36 4.17 9.65 4.04
N THR A 37 5.33 9.87 3.44
CA THR A 37 5.68 9.43 2.09
C THR A 37 5.92 7.91 2.05
N PRO A 38 5.99 7.29 0.86
CA PRO A 38 6.24 5.85 0.75
C PRO A 38 7.59 5.48 1.34
N ILE A 39 8.63 6.27 1.03
CA ILE A 39 10.00 6.06 1.53
C ILE A 39 10.02 6.12 3.06
N GLU A 40 9.40 7.14 3.66
CA GLU A 40 9.31 7.25 5.13
C GLU A 40 8.54 6.07 5.74
N ALA A 41 7.45 5.61 5.11
CA ALA A 41 6.71 4.44 5.57
C ALA A 41 7.57 3.16 5.54
N ALA A 42 8.36 2.97 4.48
CA ALA A 42 9.29 1.84 4.36
C ALA A 42 10.37 1.87 5.43
N MET A 43 11.00 3.04 5.65
CA MET A 43 12.01 3.23 6.69
C MET A 43 11.43 2.94 8.08
N GLN A 44 10.24 3.47 8.40
CA GLN A 44 9.58 3.24 9.68
C GLN A 44 9.23 1.76 9.91
N ALA A 45 8.76 1.07 8.86
CA ALA A 45 8.44 -0.35 8.94
C ALA A 45 9.69 -1.23 9.11
N ARG A 46 10.76 -0.92 8.35
CA ARG A 46 12.08 -1.55 8.51
C ARG A 46 12.60 -1.39 9.93
N ASP A 47 12.61 -0.15 10.44
CA ASP A 47 13.13 0.16 11.78
C ASP A 47 12.24 -0.43 12.90
N ALA A 48 10.98 -0.76 12.59
CA ALA A 48 10.11 -1.54 13.47
C ALA A 48 10.35 -3.06 13.43
N GLY A 49 11.26 -3.53 12.58
CA GLY A 49 11.61 -4.95 12.42
C GLY A 49 10.62 -5.74 11.56
N MET A 50 9.79 -5.07 10.76
CA MET A 50 8.89 -5.74 9.82
C MET A 50 9.68 -6.37 8.67
N ARG A 51 9.05 -7.27 7.89
CA ARG A 51 9.67 -7.86 6.69
C ARG A 51 9.36 -7.10 5.41
N ALA A 52 8.16 -6.55 5.33
CA ALA A 52 7.71 -5.81 4.15
C ALA A 52 6.45 -5.00 4.44
N ILE A 53 6.13 -4.08 3.53
CA ILE A 53 4.81 -3.44 3.44
C ILE A 53 4.28 -3.49 2.01
N VAL A 54 2.96 -3.40 1.86
CA VAL A 54 2.28 -3.30 0.57
C VAL A 54 1.56 -1.96 0.50
N TYR A 55 1.92 -1.14 -0.48
CA TYR A 55 1.26 0.13 -0.73
C TYR A 55 -0.09 -0.08 -1.38
N MET A 56 -1.11 0.53 -0.81
CA MET A 56 -2.43 0.66 -1.38
C MET A 56 -2.60 2.07 -1.91
N ASP A 57 -2.86 2.18 -3.21
CA ASP A 57 -3.26 3.45 -3.83
C ASP A 57 -4.60 3.23 -4.54
N VAL A 58 -5.55 4.11 -4.24
CA VAL A 58 -6.93 4.03 -4.70
C VAL A 58 -7.15 4.86 -5.96
N PHE A 59 -6.14 5.60 -6.42
CA PHE A 59 -6.18 6.43 -7.61
C PHE A 59 -5.14 6.01 -8.64
N GLN A 60 -3.97 5.53 -8.24
CA GLN A 60 -2.87 5.12 -9.13
C GLN A 60 -2.40 3.69 -8.87
N MET A 61 -1.58 3.14 -9.78
CA MET A 61 -0.94 1.83 -9.59
C MET A 61 0.23 1.97 -8.61
N SER A 62 0.22 1.22 -7.51
CA SER A 62 1.23 1.35 -6.46
C SER A 62 2.47 0.48 -6.68
N ASN A 63 2.45 -0.45 -7.63
CA ASN A 63 3.63 -1.28 -7.98
C ASN A 63 4.77 -0.48 -8.62
N GLY A 64 4.49 0.63 -9.30
CA GLY A 64 5.53 1.56 -9.76
C GLY A 64 6.21 2.28 -8.59
N THR A 65 5.42 2.80 -7.66
CA THR A 65 5.93 3.41 -6.42
C THR A 65 6.77 2.42 -5.60
N ALA A 66 6.30 1.18 -5.45
CA ALA A 66 7.02 0.14 -4.74
C ALA A 66 8.41 -0.14 -5.36
N GLN A 67 8.53 -0.16 -6.69
CA GLN A 67 9.82 -0.32 -7.34
C GLN A 67 10.78 0.82 -6.98
N LEU A 68 10.33 2.07 -7.08
CA LEU A 68 11.16 3.24 -6.74
C LEU A 68 11.54 3.25 -5.25
N VAL A 69 10.66 2.80 -4.37
CA VAL A 69 10.98 2.69 -2.94
C VAL A 69 12.01 1.58 -2.69
N ASN A 70 11.90 0.44 -3.37
CA ASN A 70 12.90 -0.63 -3.25
C ASN A 70 14.28 -0.19 -3.76
N GLU A 71 14.33 0.72 -4.73
CA GLU A 71 15.58 1.36 -5.18
C GLU A 71 16.13 2.32 -4.11
N ALA A 72 15.26 3.07 -3.42
CA ALA A 72 15.65 4.04 -2.40
C ALA A 72 15.96 3.43 -1.02
N VAL A 73 15.35 2.29 -0.69
CA VAL A 73 15.48 1.57 0.59
C VAL A 73 15.83 0.10 0.30
N PRO A 74 17.06 -0.19 -0.17
CA PRO A 74 17.41 -1.50 -0.74
C PRO A 74 17.43 -2.65 0.28
N ASP A 75 17.43 -2.35 1.58
CA ASP A 75 17.42 -3.31 2.68
C ASP A 75 16.01 -3.63 3.20
N PHE A 76 14.96 -3.13 2.54
CA PHE A 76 13.57 -3.40 2.89
C PHE A 76 12.72 -3.67 1.65
N LEU A 77 11.77 -4.61 1.77
CA LEU A 77 10.90 -4.98 0.66
C LEU A 77 9.57 -4.23 0.72
N THR A 78 9.21 -3.61 -0.39
CA THR A 78 7.89 -3.03 -0.61
C THR A 78 7.24 -3.61 -1.84
N PHE A 79 5.92 -3.70 -1.80
CA PHE A 79 5.11 -4.21 -2.89
C PHE A 79 3.95 -3.26 -3.18
N GLY A 80 3.33 -3.45 -4.35
CA GLY A 80 2.14 -2.71 -4.72
C GLY A 80 1.27 -3.50 -5.68
N GLY A 81 0.23 -2.84 -6.18
CA GLY A 81 -0.77 -3.44 -7.04
C GLY A 81 -1.74 -2.40 -7.56
N ILE A 82 -2.97 -2.85 -7.83
CA ILE A 82 -3.99 -2.01 -8.46
C ILE A 82 -5.33 -2.10 -7.74
N ASN A 83 -5.94 -0.94 -7.52
CA ASN A 83 -7.34 -0.82 -7.13
C ASN A 83 -8.17 -0.45 -8.35
N LEU A 84 -9.17 -1.26 -8.69
CA LEU A 84 -10.02 -1.09 -9.88
C LEU A 84 -11.11 -0.02 -9.68
N ASN A 85 -10.72 1.19 -9.24
CA ASN A 85 -11.63 2.34 -9.13
C ASN A 85 -11.94 2.98 -10.50
N THR A 86 -12.82 3.97 -10.53
CA THR A 86 -13.23 4.69 -11.75
C THR A 86 -12.07 5.34 -12.52
N VAL A 87 -10.96 5.70 -11.87
CA VAL A 87 -9.75 6.19 -12.55
C VAL A 87 -9.18 5.16 -13.54
N PHE A 88 -9.40 3.86 -13.29
CA PHE A 88 -9.06 2.77 -14.20
C PHE A 88 -10.25 2.24 -15.01
N GLY A 89 -11.39 2.93 -14.97
CA GLY A 89 -12.62 2.52 -15.65
C GLY A 89 -13.44 1.44 -14.93
N GLY A 90 -13.23 1.25 -13.62
CA GLY A 90 -13.93 0.23 -12.83
C GLY A 90 -13.33 -1.17 -13.03
N ILE A 91 -14.17 -2.21 -13.10
CA ILE A 91 -13.74 -3.60 -13.35
C ILE A 91 -13.15 -3.70 -14.78
N ASN A 92 -11.85 -3.47 -14.88
CA ASN A 92 -11.13 -3.37 -16.14
C ASN A 92 -10.06 -4.48 -16.26
N PRO A 93 -10.35 -5.57 -16.99
CA PRO A 93 -9.41 -6.68 -17.18
C PRO A 93 -8.11 -6.26 -17.92
N ARG A 94 -8.17 -5.22 -18.75
CA ARG A 94 -6.97 -4.71 -19.43
C ARG A 94 -6.03 -4.03 -18.44
N ALA A 95 -6.57 -3.22 -17.53
CA ALA A 95 -5.79 -2.59 -16.47
C ALA A 95 -5.13 -3.64 -15.57
N VAL A 96 -5.85 -4.72 -15.23
CA VAL A 96 -5.28 -5.87 -14.51
C VAL A 96 -4.12 -6.47 -15.29
N ARG A 97 -4.30 -6.80 -16.58
CA ARG A 97 -3.25 -7.40 -17.40
C ARG A 97 -2.00 -6.53 -17.47
N THR A 98 -2.16 -5.22 -17.68
CA THR A 98 -1.03 -4.27 -17.67
C THR A 98 -0.34 -4.22 -16.31
N SER A 99 -1.10 -4.24 -15.21
CA SER A 99 -0.51 -4.17 -13.86
C SER A 99 0.40 -5.37 -13.53
N LEU A 100 0.16 -6.54 -14.13
CA LEU A 100 0.98 -7.74 -13.90
C LEU A 100 2.41 -7.59 -14.44
N THR A 101 2.63 -6.76 -15.45
CA THR A 101 3.94 -6.53 -16.08
C THR A 101 4.48 -5.12 -15.92
N TYR A 102 3.69 -4.20 -15.35
CA TYR A 102 4.16 -2.87 -15.01
C TYR A 102 5.10 -2.93 -13.79
N ALA A 103 6.29 -2.34 -13.89
CA ALA A 103 7.31 -2.37 -12.85
C ALA A 103 7.61 -3.82 -12.39
N GLY A 104 7.72 -4.06 -11.08
CA GLY A 104 7.89 -5.40 -10.50
C GLY A 104 6.63 -6.31 -10.52
N GLY A 105 5.57 -5.90 -11.22
CA GLY A 105 4.28 -6.58 -11.32
C GLY A 105 3.42 -6.47 -10.06
N ALA A 106 2.11 -6.31 -10.25
CA ALA A 106 1.14 -6.24 -9.16
C ALA A 106 1.17 -7.50 -8.27
N LYS A 107 1.15 -7.31 -6.95
CA LYS A 107 1.04 -8.37 -5.94
C LYS A 107 -0.36 -8.49 -5.35
N TYR A 108 -1.23 -7.55 -5.67
CA TYR A 108 -2.65 -7.61 -5.36
C TYR A 108 -3.47 -6.95 -6.47
N ILE A 109 -4.73 -7.37 -6.57
CA ILE A 109 -5.77 -6.72 -7.37
C ILE A 109 -6.96 -6.53 -6.42
N ALA A 110 -7.40 -5.30 -6.22
CA ALA A 110 -8.57 -5.00 -5.40
C ALA A 110 -9.71 -4.47 -6.27
N PHE A 111 -10.94 -4.88 -5.96
CA PHE A 111 -12.13 -4.23 -6.50
C PHE A 111 -12.23 -2.80 -5.97
N GLY A 112 -13.00 -1.96 -6.65
CA GLY A 112 -13.07 -0.56 -6.26
C GLY A 112 -13.58 -0.34 -4.83
N THR A 113 -13.03 0.71 -4.25
CA THR A 113 -13.00 1.04 -2.83
C THR A 113 -13.71 2.37 -2.55
N TYR A 114 -13.74 3.30 -3.52
CA TYR A 114 -14.37 4.62 -3.40
C TYR A 114 -15.51 4.85 -4.40
N SER A 115 -15.58 4.01 -5.43
CA SER A 115 -16.51 4.21 -6.55
C SER A 115 -17.42 3.01 -6.79
N THR A 116 -17.65 2.19 -5.76
CA THR A 116 -18.38 0.92 -5.88
C THR A 116 -19.77 1.07 -6.49
N HIS A 117 -20.50 2.12 -6.11
CA HIS A 117 -21.78 2.46 -6.73
C HIS A 117 -21.67 2.58 -8.25
N TRP A 118 -20.65 3.28 -8.76
CA TRP A 118 -20.44 3.59 -10.16
C TRP A 118 -19.79 2.46 -10.98
N MET A 119 -19.28 1.41 -10.32
CA MET A 119 -18.72 0.25 -11.01
C MET A 119 -19.74 -0.86 -11.24
N ALA A 120 -20.78 -0.91 -10.41
CA ALA A 120 -21.80 -1.95 -10.43
C ALA A 120 -23.11 -1.49 -11.09
N SER A 121 -23.20 -0.19 -11.42
CA SER A 121 -24.28 0.44 -12.20
C SER A 121 -23.95 0.44 -13.68
#